data_AF-A0AAN7ZEF2-F1
#
_entry.id   AF-A0AAN7ZEF2-F1
#
_cell.length_a   1.000
_cell.length_b   1.000
_cell.length_c   1.000
_cell.angle_alpha   90.00
_cell.angle_beta   90.00
_cell.angle_gamma   90.00
#
_symmetry.space_group_name_H-M   'P 1'
#
loop_
_entity.id
_entity.type
_entity.pdbx_description
1 polymer ?
#
loop_
_entity_poly.entity_id
_entity_poly.type
_entity_poly.pdbx_seq_one_letter_code
_entity_poly.pdbx_strand_id
1 'polypeptide(L)'
;MTSDVLRLALDARSGSLGPFSPSFNIQDLLLKNLEKVLPEDAHLKVNGKLHISLTRVHDGKNVIISEFESKEDLLQALLASAFVPVFSGILPPKFRGIRYMDGGFSDNLPAIDENTITVSPFCGESDICPRDDSSQLFHINVANTSIELSRHNIYRIARILFPPKPEVLASMCKQGFDDTLRFLHRNNLINCDRCLAVQSTFIISKPEDEDDYDLECHDCKRQQEEALLSNMPEKVVTIFQEAIDSANKGIVDWLFKRKGKKLLSVLSSPYKIPGKFMFASFTK
;
A
#
# COMPACT_ATOMS: atom_id res chain seq x y z
N MET A 1 8.23 2.18 8.82
CA MET A 1 7.60 1.61 7.62
C MET A 1 6.09 1.83 7.60
N THR A 2 5.28 1.16 8.45
CA THR A 2 3.81 1.34 8.46
C THR A 2 3.36 2.80 8.62
N SER A 3 3.99 3.52 9.55
CA SER A 3 3.76 4.96 9.76
C SER A 3 4.09 5.80 8.52
N ASP A 4 5.15 5.45 7.79
CA ASP A 4 5.61 6.19 6.61
C ASP A 4 4.67 5.97 5.42
N VAL A 5 4.20 4.73 5.23
CA VAL A 5 3.19 4.37 4.21
C VAL A 5 1.86 5.07 4.50
N LEU A 6 1.40 5.04 5.76
CA LEU A 6 0.16 5.71 6.15
C LEU A 6 0.26 7.23 5.99
N ARG A 7 1.40 7.82 6.35
CA ARG A 7 1.67 9.24 6.14
C ARG A 7 1.65 9.60 4.66
N LEU A 8 2.22 8.79 3.78
CA LEU A 8 2.16 9.01 2.34
C LEU A 8 0.70 9.05 1.84
N ALA A 9 -0.13 8.10 2.28
CA ALA A 9 -1.55 8.09 1.94
C ALA A 9 -2.31 9.31 2.49
N LEU A 10 -1.94 9.80 3.67
CA LEU A 10 -2.53 11.01 4.26
C LEU A 10 -2.08 12.28 3.54
N ASP A 11 -0.80 12.40 3.21
CA ASP A 11 -0.22 13.54 2.50
C ASP A 11 -0.82 13.64 1.09
N ALA A 12 -0.99 12.50 0.41
CA ALA A 12 -1.71 12.39 -0.87
C ALA A 12 -3.15 12.90 -0.82
N ARG A 13 -3.78 12.91 0.37
CA ARG A 13 -5.16 13.41 0.56
C ARG A 13 -5.24 14.87 1.01
N SER A 14 -4.12 15.48 1.38
CA SER A 14 -4.11 16.80 2.02
C SER A 14 -4.46 17.95 1.07
N GLY A 15 -4.16 17.80 -0.23
CA GLY A 15 -4.43 18.80 -1.27
C GLY A 15 -5.85 18.69 -1.85
N SER A 16 -6.35 19.80 -2.43
CA SER A 16 -7.66 19.85 -3.07
C SER A 16 -7.78 18.98 -4.33
N LEU A 17 -6.66 18.71 -5.01
CA LEU A 17 -6.55 17.78 -6.13
C LEU A 17 -6.10 16.37 -5.70
N GLY A 18 -6.03 16.13 -4.38
CA GLY A 18 -5.51 14.89 -3.80
C GLY A 18 -4.10 14.58 -4.31
N PRO A 19 -3.83 13.36 -4.81
CA PRO A 19 -2.50 12.94 -5.22
C PRO A 19 -1.99 13.62 -6.48
N PHE A 20 -2.84 14.37 -7.19
CA PHE A 20 -2.44 15.18 -8.34
C PHE A 20 -2.15 16.64 -7.96
N SER A 21 -2.10 16.94 -6.65
CA SER A 21 -1.70 18.27 -6.17
C SER A 21 -0.25 18.56 -6.59
N PRO A 22 0.06 19.75 -7.14
CA PRO A 22 1.45 20.13 -7.46
C PRO A 22 2.40 20.13 -6.25
N SER A 23 1.85 20.21 -5.03
CA SER A 23 2.61 20.12 -3.78
C SER A 23 2.93 18.69 -3.33
N PHE A 24 2.42 17.68 -4.04
CA PHE A 24 2.61 16.27 -3.73
C PHE A 24 3.40 15.62 -4.87
N ASN A 25 4.59 15.13 -4.54
CA ASN A 25 5.40 14.31 -5.44
C ASN A 25 5.72 12.99 -4.74
N ILE A 26 5.11 11.91 -5.21
CA ILE A 26 5.29 10.58 -4.63
C ILE A 26 6.73 10.09 -4.77
N GLN A 27 7.45 10.48 -5.84
CA GLN A 27 8.83 10.05 -6.08
C GLN A 27 9.79 10.67 -5.08
N ASP A 28 9.64 11.97 -4.79
CA ASP A 28 10.50 12.65 -3.79
C ASP A 28 10.26 12.08 -2.39
N LEU A 29 9.00 11.80 -2.05
CA LEU A 29 8.66 11.20 -0.76
C LEU A 29 9.16 9.76 -0.65
N LEU A 30 9.06 8.99 -1.73
CA LEU A 30 9.58 7.63 -1.80
C LEU A 30 11.10 7.61 -1.64
N LEU A 31 11.83 8.44 -2.39
CA LEU A 31 13.28 8.55 -2.30
C LEU A 31 13.71 8.88 -0.86
N LYS A 32 13.14 9.94 -0.27
CA LYS A 32 13.47 10.36 1.10
C LYS A 32 13.23 9.26 2.14
N ASN A 33 12.15 8.49 1.98
CA ASN A 33 11.84 7.40 2.88
C ASN A 33 12.79 6.21 2.68
N LEU A 34 13.10 5.86 1.44
CA LEU A 34 14.04 4.78 1.12
C LEU A 34 15.46 5.12 1.62
N GLU A 35 15.94 6.33 1.41
CA GLU A 35 17.24 6.79 1.92
C GLU A 35 17.36 6.66 3.44
N LYS A 36 16.27 6.95 4.16
CA LYS A 36 16.20 6.88 5.62
C LYS A 36 16.16 5.44 6.14
N VAL A 37 15.47 4.54 5.44
CA VAL A 37 15.20 3.17 5.93
C VAL A 37 16.26 2.18 5.46
N LEU A 38 16.80 2.36 4.25
CA LEU A 38 17.78 1.45 3.68
C LEU A 38 19.18 1.70 4.26
N PRO A 39 19.90 0.66 4.70
CA PRO A 39 21.29 0.79 5.14
C PRO A 39 22.21 1.15 3.95
N GLU A 40 23.42 1.62 4.25
CA GLU A 40 24.40 2.01 3.22
C GLU A 40 24.83 0.86 2.30
N ASP A 41 24.88 -0.35 2.85
CA ASP A 41 25.25 -1.59 2.15
C ASP A 41 24.04 -2.35 1.57
N ALA A 42 22.87 -1.70 1.44
CA ALA A 42 21.64 -2.36 0.98
C ALA A 42 21.82 -3.07 -0.36
N HIS A 43 22.46 -2.42 -1.33
CA HIS A 43 22.75 -2.97 -2.66
C HIS A 43 23.55 -4.29 -2.58
N LEU A 44 24.56 -4.38 -1.70
CA LEU A 44 25.34 -5.61 -1.51
C LEU A 44 24.49 -6.75 -0.91
N LYS A 45 23.56 -6.41 -0.01
CA LYS A 45 22.70 -7.40 0.68
C LYS A 45 21.67 -8.04 -0.25
N VAL A 46 21.20 -7.28 -1.23
CA VAL A 46 20.07 -7.67 -2.10
C VAL A 46 20.49 -8.16 -3.48
N ASN A 47 21.75 -7.98 -3.90
CA ASN A 47 22.25 -8.53 -5.16
C ASN A 47 22.01 -10.05 -5.25
N GLY A 48 21.50 -10.49 -6.40
CA GLY A 48 21.08 -11.86 -6.66
C GLY A 48 19.82 -12.33 -5.91
N LYS A 49 19.24 -11.50 -5.03
CA LYS A 49 18.06 -11.84 -4.22
C LYS A 49 16.84 -11.00 -4.58
N LEU A 50 17.02 -9.69 -4.75
CA LEU A 50 15.97 -8.77 -5.17
C LEU A 50 15.95 -8.69 -6.69
N HIS A 51 14.78 -8.89 -7.28
CA HIS A 51 14.55 -8.80 -8.72
C HIS A 51 13.53 -7.68 -8.97
N ILE A 52 13.95 -6.63 -9.69
CA ILE A 52 13.13 -5.44 -9.97
C ILE A 52 12.69 -5.47 -11.43
N SER A 53 11.37 -5.50 -11.64
CA SER A 53 10.76 -5.41 -12.97
C SER A 53 10.67 -3.96 -13.43
N LEU A 54 11.21 -3.67 -14.61
CA LEU A 54 11.19 -2.34 -15.22
C LEU A 54 10.62 -2.40 -16.64
N THR A 55 9.76 -1.45 -16.97
CA THR A 55 9.29 -1.28 -18.36
C THR A 55 10.13 -0.22 -19.06
N ARG A 56 10.81 -0.60 -20.15
CA ARG A 56 11.64 0.33 -20.92
C ARG A 56 10.77 1.22 -21.80
N VAL A 57 10.93 2.54 -21.67
CA VAL A 57 9.97 3.51 -22.24
C VAL A 57 9.97 3.52 -23.78
N HIS A 58 11.11 3.31 -24.42
CA HIS A 58 11.22 3.52 -25.88
C HIS A 58 10.68 2.35 -26.72
N ASP A 59 10.62 1.13 -26.18
CA ASP A 59 10.14 -0.05 -26.89
C ASP A 59 9.16 -0.91 -26.09
N GLY A 60 8.80 -0.49 -24.87
CA GLY A 60 7.83 -1.18 -24.01
C GLY A 60 8.31 -2.52 -23.45
N LYS A 61 9.58 -2.90 -23.66
CA LYS A 61 10.09 -4.21 -23.24
C LYS A 61 10.36 -4.24 -21.74
N ASN A 62 10.06 -5.38 -21.13
CA ASN A 62 10.42 -5.66 -19.76
C ASN A 62 11.93 -5.89 -19.62
N VAL A 63 12.50 -5.45 -18.49
CA VAL A 63 13.84 -5.79 -18.04
C VAL A 63 13.79 -6.09 -16.55
N ILE A 64 14.33 -7.23 -16.14
CA ILE A 64 14.52 -7.59 -14.73
C ILE A 64 15.95 -7.23 -14.31
N ILE A 65 16.08 -6.46 -13.23
CA ILE A 65 17.37 -6.06 -12.65
C ILE A 65 17.54 -6.75 -11.30
N SER A 66 18.65 -7.46 -11.11
CA SER A 66 18.99 -8.14 -9.86
C SER A 66 20.37 -7.80 -9.30
N GLU A 67 21.15 -6.99 -10.02
CA GLU A 67 22.51 -6.59 -9.65
C GLU A 67 22.63 -5.07 -9.61
N PHE A 68 23.09 -4.55 -8.48
CA PHE A 68 23.18 -3.14 -8.13
C PHE A 68 24.61 -2.78 -7.73
N GLU A 69 25.16 -1.72 -8.34
CA GLU A 69 26.56 -1.30 -8.15
C GLU A 69 26.76 -0.44 -6.89
N SER A 70 25.71 0.23 -6.43
CA SER A 70 25.72 1.11 -5.25
C SER A 70 24.32 1.27 -4.65
N LYS A 71 24.22 1.87 -3.46
CA LYS A 71 22.92 2.23 -2.86
C LYS A 71 22.12 3.15 -3.79
N GLU A 72 22.79 4.10 -4.43
CA GLU A 72 22.16 5.01 -5.39
C GLU A 72 21.62 4.27 -6.62
N ASP A 73 22.40 3.34 -7.16
CA ASP A 73 21.97 2.50 -8.30
C ASP A 73 20.71 1.68 -7.94
N LEU A 74 20.65 1.10 -6.73
CA LEU A 74 19.46 0.44 -6.20
C LEU A 74 18.27 1.40 -6.05
N LEU A 75 18.48 2.59 -5.48
CA LEU A 75 17.43 3.59 -5.31
C LEU A 75 16.84 4.02 -6.65
N GLN A 76 17.68 4.28 -7.67
CA GLN A 76 17.22 4.65 -9.01
C GLN A 76 16.40 3.53 -9.67
N ALA A 77 16.79 2.27 -9.48
CA ALA A 77 15.99 1.13 -9.96
C ALA A 77 14.62 1.05 -9.26
N LEU A 78 14.57 1.21 -7.93
CA LEU A 78 13.33 1.21 -7.16
C LEU A 78 12.40 2.38 -7.57
N LEU A 79 12.96 3.58 -7.74
CA LEU A 79 12.20 4.75 -8.18
C LEU A 79 11.62 4.57 -9.59
N ALA A 80 12.42 4.03 -10.51
CA ALA A 80 11.98 3.72 -11.87
C ALA A 80 10.87 2.68 -11.87
N SER A 81 11.00 1.62 -11.07
CA SER A 81 9.99 0.56 -10.93
C SER A 81 8.69 1.04 -10.31
N ALA A 82 8.71 2.12 -9.53
CA ALA A 82 7.53 2.73 -8.91
C ALA A 82 7.04 3.98 -9.66
N PHE A 83 7.58 4.26 -10.85
CA PHE A 83 7.19 5.43 -11.63
C PHE A 83 6.01 5.11 -12.53
N VAL A 84 4.80 5.44 -12.06
CA VAL A 84 3.58 5.35 -12.86
C VAL A 84 3.40 6.67 -13.62
N PRO A 85 3.46 6.69 -14.96
CA PRO A 85 3.31 7.93 -15.74
C PRO A 85 2.04 8.69 -15.39
N VAL A 86 2.09 10.02 -15.45
CA VAL A 86 1.01 10.96 -15.05
C VAL A 86 0.78 11.03 -13.53
N PHE A 87 0.82 9.90 -12.83
CA PHE A 87 0.64 9.85 -11.38
C PHE A 87 1.90 10.25 -10.62
N SER A 88 3.04 9.68 -10.99
CA SER A 88 4.35 9.96 -10.38
C SER A 88 5.06 11.16 -10.99
N GLY A 89 4.58 11.65 -12.15
CA GLY A 89 5.18 12.74 -12.91
C GLY A 89 5.04 12.54 -14.41
N ILE A 90 5.54 13.50 -15.19
CA ILE A 90 5.47 13.46 -16.66
C ILE A 90 6.69 12.75 -17.27
N LEU A 91 7.88 13.00 -16.72
CA LEU A 91 9.14 12.50 -17.28
C LEU A 91 9.65 11.32 -16.44
N PRO A 92 9.70 10.09 -16.99
CA PRO A 92 10.23 8.94 -16.28
C PRO A 92 11.73 9.10 -15.96
N PRO A 93 12.20 8.55 -14.82
CA PRO A 93 13.59 8.63 -14.40
C PRO A 93 14.51 7.86 -15.35
N LYS A 94 15.81 8.16 -15.26
CA LYS A 94 16.85 7.42 -15.99
C LYS A 94 17.54 6.46 -15.03
N PHE A 95 17.56 5.19 -15.39
CA PHE A 95 18.39 4.18 -14.74
C PHE A 95 19.44 3.71 -15.76
N ARG A 96 20.73 3.81 -15.40
CA ARG A 96 21.88 3.50 -16.26
C ARG A 96 21.79 4.13 -17.66
N GLY A 97 21.36 5.41 -17.71
CA GLY A 97 21.26 6.20 -18.94
C GLY A 97 19.97 5.97 -19.77
N ILE A 98 19.18 4.95 -19.47
CA ILE A 98 17.95 4.60 -20.19
C ILE A 98 16.73 5.01 -19.36
N ARG A 99 15.64 5.44 -20.01
CA ARG A 99 14.38 5.76 -19.34
C ARG A 99 13.54 4.51 -19.11
N TYR A 100 13.11 4.35 -17.87
CA TYR A 100 12.24 3.27 -17.43
C TYR A 100 11.04 3.83 -16.68
N MET A 101 9.97 3.05 -16.65
CA MET A 101 8.76 3.29 -15.88
C MET A 101 8.35 1.99 -15.20
N ASP A 102 7.25 2.07 -14.45
CA ASP A 102 6.73 0.99 -13.62
C ASP A 102 6.71 -0.37 -14.34
N GLY A 103 7.20 -1.41 -13.66
CA GLY A 103 7.30 -2.76 -14.18
C GLY A 103 5.94 -3.33 -14.58
N GLY A 104 4.86 -2.87 -13.93
CA GLY A 104 3.50 -3.33 -14.17
C GLY A 104 2.92 -3.01 -15.54
N PHE A 105 3.60 -2.18 -16.34
CA PHE A 105 3.24 -1.97 -17.74
C PHE A 105 3.72 -3.09 -18.68
N SER A 106 4.61 -3.98 -18.22
CA SER A 106 5.14 -5.07 -19.03
C SER A 106 5.16 -6.43 -18.32
N ASP A 107 5.55 -6.46 -17.04
CA ASP A 107 5.49 -7.64 -16.17
C ASP A 107 5.30 -7.22 -14.70
N ASN A 108 4.05 -7.26 -14.24
CA ASN A 108 3.64 -6.77 -12.92
C ASN A 108 3.80 -7.81 -11.80
N LEU A 109 3.74 -9.10 -12.14
CA LEU A 109 3.94 -10.22 -11.22
C LEU A 109 4.95 -11.20 -11.82
N PRO A 110 6.24 -10.84 -11.85
CA PRO A 110 7.27 -11.75 -12.34
C PRO A 110 7.35 -12.99 -11.46
N ALA A 111 7.21 -14.16 -12.08
CA ALA A 111 7.42 -15.45 -11.41
C ALA A 111 8.85 -15.95 -11.73
N ILE A 112 9.61 -16.32 -10.69
CA ILE A 112 11.00 -16.78 -10.86
C ILE A 112 11.02 -18.29 -11.15
N ASP A 113 10.19 -19.04 -10.42
CA ASP A 113 10.08 -20.50 -10.49
C ASP A 113 8.72 -21.00 -9.96
N GLU A 114 8.53 -22.31 -9.92
CA GLU A 114 7.32 -22.98 -9.42
C GLU A 114 7.08 -22.76 -7.91
N ASN A 115 8.09 -22.35 -7.15
CA ASN A 115 7.99 -22.08 -5.71
C ASN A 115 7.68 -20.60 -5.42
N THR A 116 7.50 -19.77 -6.45
CA THR A 116 7.27 -18.35 -6.30
C THR A 116 5.86 -18.09 -5.76
N ILE A 117 5.77 -17.55 -4.55
CA ILE A 117 4.50 -17.12 -3.95
C ILE A 117 4.14 -15.73 -4.48
N THR A 118 2.96 -15.61 -5.08
CA THR A 118 2.45 -14.37 -5.67
C THR A 118 1.51 -13.62 -4.71
N VAL A 119 1.65 -12.30 -4.66
CA VAL A 119 0.84 -11.44 -3.78
C VAL A 119 0.21 -10.32 -4.60
N SER A 120 -1.11 -10.19 -4.55
CA SER A 120 -1.84 -9.19 -5.32
C SER A 120 -2.85 -8.44 -4.44
N PRO A 121 -2.98 -7.11 -4.59
CA PRO A 121 -4.03 -6.35 -3.93
C PRO A 121 -5.41 -6.56 -4.58
N PHE A 122 -5.51 -7.31 -5.68
CA PHE A 122 -6.76 -7.55 -6.41
C PHE A 122 -7.21 -9.00 -6.29
N CYS A 123 -8.53 -9.22 -6.20
CA CYS A 123 -9.09 -10.56 -6.30
C CYS A 123 -8.78 -11.16 -7.68
N GLY A 124 -8.31 -12.40 -7.71
CA GLY A 124 -7.88 -13.09 -8.92
C GLY A 124 -7.19 -14.41 -8.61
N GLU A 125 -6.21 -14.77 -9.42
CA GLU A 125 -5.52 -16.07 -9.38
C GLU A 125 -4.21 -16.07 -8.56
N SER A 126 -3.86 -14.95 -7.90
CA SER A 126 -2.66 -14.91 -7.06
C SER A 126 -2.82 -15.75 -5.78
N ASP A 127 -1.71 -16.25 -5.26
CA ASP A 127 -1.69 -17.10 -4.07
C ASP A 127 -2.25 -16.37 -2.84
N ILE A 128 -1.79 -15.15 -2.63
CA ILE A 128 -2.23 -14.24 -1.57
C ILE A 128 -2.94 -13.05 -2.22
N CYS A 129 -4.27 -13.03 -2.12
CA CYS A 129 -5.09 -11.94 -2.61
C CYS A 129 -6.45 -11.90 -1.89
N PRO A 130 -7.19 -10.79 -2.00
CA PRO A 130 -8.57 -10.73 -1.53
C PRO A 130 -9.44 -11.82 -2.16
N ARG A 131 -10.39 -12.33 -1.38
CA ARG A 131 -11.41 -13.29 -1.83
C ARG A 131 -12.78 -12.64 -1.70
N ASP A 132 -13.30 -12.15 -2.81
CA ASP A 132 -14.61 -11.50 -2.86
C ASP A 132 -15.74 -12.53 -3.07
N ASP A 133 -16.95 -12.21 -2.60
CA ASP A 133 -18.16 -12.99 -2.87
C ASP A 133 -18.61 -12.78 -4.33
N SER A 134 -17.89 -13.37 -5.27
CA SER A 134 -18.16 -13.29 -6.71
C SER A 134 -17.94 -14.63 -7.39
N SER A 135 -18.51 -14.77 -8.58
CA SER A 135 -18.47 -16.03 -9.32
C SER A 135 -17.11 -16.33 -9.97
N GLN A 136 -16.13 -15.40 -9.93
CA GLN A 136 -14.79 -15.56 -10.50
C GLN A 136 -14.79 -16.07 -11.95
N LEU A 137 -15.82 -15.70 -12.73
CA LEU A 137 -16.02 -16.23 -14.09
C LEU A 137 -15.22 -15.46 -15.16
N PHE A 138 -14.86 -14.20 -14.89
CA PHE A 138 -14.25 -13.32 -15.88
C PHE A 138 -13.01 -12.63 -15.31
N HIS A 139 -11.86 -12.91 -15.92
CA HIS A 139 -10.57 -12.36 -15.54
C HIS A 139 -9.96 -11.58 -16.70
N ILE A 140 -9.25 -10.50 -16.38
CA ILE A 140 -8.34 -9.81 -17.29
C ILE A 140 -6.92 -10.08 -16.83
N ASN A 141 -6.06 -10.46 -17.76
CA ASN A 141 -4.62 -10.51 -17.51
C ASN A 141 -3.99 -9.18 -17.91
N VAL A 142 -3.43 -8.46 -16.94
CA VAL A 142 -2.65 -7.23 -17.14
C VAL A 142 -1.22 -7.51 -16.70
N ALA A 143 -0.30 -7.63 -17.66
CA ALA A 143 1.12 -7.84 -17.40
C ALA A 143 1.40 -8.95 -16.36
N ASN A 144 0.96 -10.18 -16.65
CA ASN A 144 1.06 -11.34 -15.76
C ASN A 144 0.25 -11.25 -14.44
N THR A 145 -0.61 -10.26 -14.29
CA THR A 145 -1.54 -10.16 -13.16
C THR A 145 -2.96 -10.50 -13.59
N SER A 146 -3.50 -11.60 -13.06
CA SER A 146 -4.90 -11.95 -13.23
C SER A 146 -5.77 -11.14 -12.27
N ILE A 147 -6.63 -10.29 -12.82
CA ILE A 147 -7.56 -9.44 -12.07
C ILE A 147 -8.98 -9.84 -12.45
N GLU A 148 -9.78 -10.21 -11.47
CA GLU A 148 -11.20 -10.48 -11.67
C GLU A 148 -11.96 -9.20 -12.03
N LEU A 149 -12.86 -9.28 -13.02
CA LEU A 149 -13.79 -8.22 -13.37
C LEU A 149 -14.94 -8.12 -12.35
N SER A 150 -14.66 -7.48 -11.22
CA SER A 150 -15.62 -7.31 -10.12
C SER A 150 -15.76 -5.85 -9.68
N ARG A 151 -16.92 -5.51 -9.09
CA ARG A 151 -17.14 -4.18 -8.47
C ARG A 151 -16.12 -3.90 -7.37
N HIS A 152 -15.70 -4.93 -6.65
CA HIS A 152 -14.71 -4.84 -5.59
C HIS A 152 -13.32 -4.49 -6.16
N ASN A 153 -12.88 -5.12 -7.25
CA ASN A 153 -11.62 -4.76 -7.88
C ASN A 153 -11.65 -3.36 -8.53
N ILE A 154 -12.76 -2.96 -9.14
CA ILE A 154 -12.94 -1.58 -9.63
C ILE A 154 -12.82 -0.58 -8.46
N TYR A 155 -13.43 -0.89 -7.32
CA TYR A 155 -13.29 -0.10 -6.10
C TYR A 155 -11.83 -0.01 -5.64
N ARG A 156 -11.09 -1.13 -5.61
CA ARG A 156 -9.66 -1.15 -5.24
C ARG A 156 -8.80 -0.32 -6.19
N ILE A 157 -9.00 -0.45 -7.51
CA ILE A 157 -8.30 0.39 -8.52
C ILE A 157 -8.55 1.88 -8.25
N ALA A 158 -9.80 2.27 -8.00
CA ALA A 158 -10.12 3.65 -7.67
C ALA A 158 -9.44 4.12 -6.37
N ARG A 159 -9.24 3.24 -5.38
CA ARG A 159 -8.57 3.56 -4.11
C ARG A 159 -7.05 3.64 -4.21
N ILE A 160 -6.44 2.99 -5.20
CA ILE A 160 -5.01 3.18 -5.51
C ILE A 160 -4.78 4.61 -6.02
N LEU A 161 -5.64 5.07 -6.94
CA LEU A 161 -5.54 6.43 -7.49
C LEU A 161 -5.98 7.51 -6.49
N PHE A 162 -6.94 7.20 -5.62
CA PHE A 162 -7.46 8.12 -4.61
C PHE A 162 -7.50 7.44 -3.24
N PRO A 163 -6.41 7.58 -2.45
CA PRO A 163 -6.31 6.94 -1.15
C PRO A 163 -7.55 7.24 -0.28
N PRO A 164 -8.19 6.21 0.31
CA PRO A 164 -9.37 6.40 1.13
C PRO A 164 -9.00 6.92 2.54
N LYS A 165 -10.01 7.08 3.40
CA LYS A 165 -9.79 7.49 4.78
C LYS A 165 -9.02 6.42 5.58
N PRO A 166 -8.32 6.79 6.67
CA PRO A 166 -7.54 5.86 7.49
C PRO A 166 -8.30 4.61 7.95
N GLU A 167 -9.60 4.71 8.21
CA GLU A 167 -10.43 3.57 8.61
C GLU A 167 -10.53 2.50 7.52
N VAL A 168 -10.64 2.93 6.25
CA VAL A 168 -10.69 2.02 5.10
C VAL A 168 -9.30 1.45 4.83
N LEU A 169 -8.25 2.25 4.97
CA LEU A 169 -6.86 1.77 4.85
C LEU A 169 -6.55 0.70 5.91
N ALA A 170 -7.02 0.90 7.15
CA ALA A 170 -6.88 -0.08 8.24
C ALA A 170 -7.60 -1.38 7.91
N SER A 171 -8.82 -1.30 7.36
CA SER A 171 -9.59 -2.46 6.91
C SER A 171 -8.90 -3.22 5.78
N MET A 172 -8.35 -2.50 4.78
CA MET A 172 -7.57 -3.10 3.70
C MET A 172 -6.29 -3.78 4.21
N CYS A 173 -5.58 -3.15 5.15
CA CYS A 173 -4.41 -3.73 5.79
C CYS A 173 -4.76 -5.01 6.57
N LYS A 174 -5.90 -5.00 7.29
CA LYS A 174 -6.40 -6.19 7.98
C LYS A 174 -6.73 -7.31 6.99
N GLN A 175 -7.40 -6.99 5.88
CA GLN A 175 -7.71 -7.97 4.84
C GLN A 175 -6.42 -8.63 4.31
N GLY A 176 -5.37 -7.86 3.99
CA GLY A 176 -4.09 -8.43 3.55
C GLY A 176 -3.41 -9.33 4.60
N PHE A 177 -3.52 -8.98 5.89
CA PHE A 177 -3.05 -9.84 6.99
C PHE A 177 -3.84 -11.15 7.03
N ASP A 178 -5.17 -11.07 7.01
CA ASP A 178 -6.06 -12.24 7.05
C ASP A 178 -5.85 -13.15 5.82
N ASP A 179 -5.63 -12.57 4.63
CA ASP A 179 -5.38 -13.31 3.38
C ASP A 179 -4.03 -14.04 3.43
N THR A 180 -2.99 -13.40 3.97
CA THR A 180 -1.67 -14.02 4.19
C THR A 180 -1.78 -15.17 5.18
N LEU A 181 -2.46 -14.95 6.32
CA LEU A 181 -2.68 -15.97 7.33
C LEU A 181 -3.43 -17.18 6.76
N ARG A 182 -4.47 -16.93 5.96
CA ARG A 182 -5.23 -17.99 5.27
C ARG A 182 -4.34 -18.79 4.31
N PHE A 183 -3.48 -18.13 3.55
CA PHE A 183 -2.53 -18.80 2.66
C PHE A 183 -1.55 -19.68 3.45
N LEU A 184 -0.94 -19.15 4.51
CA LEU A 184 -0.01 -19.90 5.36
C LEU A 184 -0.68 -21.13 5.99
N HIS A 185 -1.92 -20.97 6.48
CA HIS A 185 -2.68 -22.07 7.05
C HIS A 185 -3.03 -23.13 5.99
N ARG A 186 -3.55 -22.73 4.83
CA ARG A 186 -3.95 -23.68 3.76
C ARG A 186 -2.79 -24.51 3.22
N ASN A 187 -1.57 -23.96 3.28
CA ASN A 187 -0.37 -24.62 2.79
C ASN A 187 0.47 -25.26 3.91
N ASN A 188 -0.04 -25.34 5.14
CA ASN A 188 0.66 -25.92 6.30
C ASN A 188 2.05 -25.28 6.53
N LEU A 189 2.16 -23.96 6.34
CA LEU A 189 3.40 -23.19 6.50
C LEU A 189 3.55 -22.59 7.92
N ILE A 190 2.61 -22.88 8.82
CA ILE A 190 2.66 -22.49 10.23
C ILE A 190 3.13 -23.70 11.03
N ASN A 191 4.40 -23.68 11.42
CA ASN A 191 5.08 -24.80 12.07
C ASN A 191 5.79 -24.33 13.35
N CYS A 192 5.89 -25.22 14.34
CA CYS A 192 6.62 -24.93 15.57
C CYS A 192 8.14 -24.90 15.33
N ASP A 193 8.88 -24.21 16.21
CA ASP A 193 10.33 -24.02 16.08
C ASP A 193 11.09 -25.32 15.86
N ARG A 194 10.64 -26.41 16.51
CA ARG A 194 11.22 -27.75 16.34
C ARG A 194 11.05 -28.27 14.91
N CYS A 195 9.84 -28.20 14.35
CA CYS A 195 9.56 -28.69 13.01
C CYS A 195 10.21 -27.80 11.93
N LEU A 196 10.30 -26.49 12.16
CA LEU A 196 11.03 -25.55 11.31
C LEU A 196 12.55 -25.86 11.28
N ALA A 197 13.15 -26.19 12.43
CA ALA A 197 14.55 -26.58 12.51
C ALA A 197 14.85 -27.88 11.76
N VAL A 198 13.93 -28.85 11.79
CA VAL A 198 14.07 -30.11 11.04
C VAL A 198 13.94 -29.87 9.54
N GLN A 199 12.93 -29.11 9.10
CA GLN A 199 12.74 -28.76 7.68
C GLN A 199 13.95 -28.01 7.09
N SER A 200 14.52 -27.05 7.83
CA SER A 200 15.69 -26.30 7.36
C SER A 200 16.95 -27.16 7.27
N THR A 201 17.10 -28.19 8.10
CA THR A 201 18.25 -29.12 8.05
C THR A 201 18.12 -30.08 6.87
N PHE A 202 16.90 -30.53 6.54
CA PHE A 202 16.63 -31.44 5.41
C PHE A 202 16.88 -30.81 4.04
N ILE A 203 16.77 -29.48 3.91
CA ILE A 203 17.09 -28.77 2.65
C ILE A 203 18.61 -28.77 2.37
N ILE A 204 19.46 -28.95 3.39
CA ILE A 204 20.93 -28.92 3.26
C ILE A 204 21.51 -30.31 2.96
N SER A 205 20.84 -31.38 3.37
CA SER A 205 21.20 -32.75 3.06
C SER A 205 20.07 -33.40 2.27
N LYS A 206 20.29 -33.67 0.97
CA LYS A 206 19.53 -34.76 0.34
C LYS A 206 20.08 -36.07 0.89
N PRO A 207 19.28 -36.84 1.64
CA PRO A 207 19.32 -38.27 1.48
C PRO A 207 17.98 -38.74 0.92
N GLU A 208 18.10 -39.66 -0.03
CA GLU A 208 17.11 -40.70 -0.29
C GLU A 208 16.89 -41.41 1.06
N ASP A 209 15.76 -41.14 1.71
CA ASP A 209 15.06 -42.02 2.65
C ASP A 209 13.79 -41.28 3.09
N GLU A 210 12.65 -41.76 2.60
CA GLU A 210 11.32 -41.41 3.10
C GLU A 210 11.22 -41.91 4.54
N ASP A 211 11.12 -41.04 5.54
CA ASP A 211 10.43 -41.39 6.80
C ASP A 211 10.03 -40.15 7.62
N ASP A 212 8.70 -40.04 7.77
CA ASP A 212 7.91 -39.41 8.84
C ASP A 212 8.08 -37.90 9.12
N TYR A 213 7.51 -37.09 8.22
CA TYR A 213 6.91 -35.83 8.67
C TYR A 213 5.78 -36.20 9.65
N ASP A 214 5.95 -35.90 10.93
CA ASP A 214 4.88 -35.99 11.92
C ASP A 214 3.77 -34.98 11.56
N LEU A 215 2.90 -35.38 10.64
CA LEU A 215 1.65 -34.72 10.22
C LEU A 215 0.73 -34.44 11.42
N GLU A 216 1.04 -34.98 12.59
CA GLU A 216 0.28 -34.87 13.82
C GLU A 216 1.00 -34.12 14.94
N CYS A 217 2.06 -33.35 14.65
CA CYS A 217 2.73 -32.55 15.67
C CYS A 217 1.74 -31.64 16.42
N HIS A 218 1.46 -31.97 17.68
CA HIS A 218 0.49 -31.26 18.53
C HIS A 218 0.82 -29.77 18.66
N ASP A 219 2.10 -29.41 18.73
CA ASP A 219 2.52 -28.01 18.81
C ASP A 219 2.26 -27.24 17.52
N CYS A 220 2.41 -27.87 16.35
CA CYS A 220 2.05 -27.24 15.07
C CYS A 220 0.54 -27.06 14.96
N LYS A 221 -0.26 -28.06 15.35
CA LYS A 221 -1.73 -27.96 15.39
C LYS A 221 -2.18 -26.82 16.30
N ARG A 222 -1.61 -26.72 17.52
CA ARG A 222 -1.88 -25.62 18.45
C ARG A 222 -1.51 -24.26 17.85
N GLN A 223 -0.33 -24.12 17.24
CA GLN A 223 0.08 -22.86 16.62
C GLN A 223 -0.80 -22.47 15.43
N GLN A 224 -1.27 -23.44 14.65
CA GLN A 224 -2.24 -23.18 13.58
C GLN A 224 -3.57 -22.64 14.14
N GLU A 225 -4.09 -23.24 15.22
CA GLU A 225 -5.30 -22.77 15.90
C GLU A 225 -5.12 -21.36 16.52
N GLU A 226 -4.00 -21.11 17.19
CA GLU A 226 -3.66 -19.78 17.73
C GLU A 226 -3.51 -18.74 16.62
N ALA A 227 -2.91 -19.12 15.49
CA ALA A 227 -2.76 -18.25 14.34
C ALA A 227 -4.13 -17.87 13.75
N LEU A 228 -5.11 -18.78 13.69
CA LEU A 228 -6.48 -18.48 13.25
C LEU A 228 -7.21 -17.47 14.14
N LEU A 229 -6.85 -17.40 15.43
CA LEU A 229 -7.38 -16.42 16.38
C LEU A 229 -6.55 -15.13 16.44
N SER A 230 -5.44 -15.08 15.70
CA SER A 230 -4.53 -13.95 15.74
C SER A 230 -5.13 -12.72 15.06
N ASN A 231 -4.74 -11.56 15.57
CA ASN A 231 -5.07 -10.26 15.00
C ASN A 231 -3.81 -9.60 14.46
N MET A 232 -4.00 -8.50 13.71
CA MET A 232 -2.87 -7.67 13.28
C MET A 232 -1.97 -7.29 14.47
N PRO A 233 -0.65 -7.20 14.28
CA PRO A 233 0.27 -6.81 15.34
C PRO A 233 -0.14 -5.49 16.00
N GLU A 234 -0.10 -5.44 17.33
CA GLU A 234 -0.59 -4.30 18.11
C GLU A 234 0.04 -2.97 17.65
N LYS A 235 1.35 -2.97 17.36
CA LYS A 235 2.06 -1.79 16.82
C LYS A 235 1.43 -1.24 15.54
N VAL A 236 0.96 -2.11 14.64
CA VAL A 236 0.29 -1.70 13.39
C VAL A 236 -1.09 -1.13 13.71
N VAL A 237 -1.84 -1.79 14.59
CA VAL A 237 -3.18 -1.34 15.04
C VAL A 237 -3.11 0.05 15.66
N THR A 238 -2.15 0.29 16.58
CA THR A 238 -1.97 1.58 17.25
C THR A 238 -1.70 2.70 16.24
N ILE A 239 -0.84 2.47 15.25
CA ILE A 239 -0.54 3.48 14.20
C ILE A 239 -1.81 3.87 13.42
N PHE A 240 -2.64 2.90 13.05
CA PHE A 240 -3.91 3.20 12.38
C PHE A 240 -4.88 3.93 13.30
N GLN A 241 -4.98 3.52 14.57
CA GLN A 241 -5.86 4.16 15.54
C GLN A 241 -5.49 5.62 15.77
N GLU A 242 -4.20 5.94 15.92
CA GLU A 242 -3.71 7.31 16.05
C GLU A 242 -4.06 8.17 14.83
N ALA A 243 -3.93 7.62 13.62
CA ALA A 243 -4.28 8.31 12.39
C ALA A 243 -5.79 8.57 12.26
N ILE A 244 -6.62 7.59 12.64
CA ILE A 244 -8.08 7.71 12.68
C ILE A 244 -8.49 8.80 13.69
N ASP A 245 -7.93 8.77 14.90
CA ASP A 245 -8.23 9.73 15.95
C ASP A 245 -7.83 11.16 15.55
N SER A 246 -6.65 11.32 14.93
CA SER A 246 -6.17 12.60 14.41
C SER A 246 -7.09 13.17 13.33
N ALA A 247 -7.54 12.33 12.38
CA ALA A 247 -8.47 12.73 11.34
C ALA A 247 -9.83 13.17 11.91
N ASN A 248 -10.34 12.43 12.91
CA ASN A 248 -11.61 12.75 13.55
C ASN A 248 -11.54 14.03 14.40
N LYS A 249 -10.44 14.25 15.15
CA LYS A 249 -10.21 15.50 15.89
C LYS A 249 -10.20 16.71 14.96
N GLY A 250 -9.55 16.62 13.80
CA GLY A 250 -9.54 17.72 12.81
C GLY A 250 -10.93 18.11 12.32
N ILE A 251 -11.83 17.14 12.11
CA ILE A 251 -13.23 17.39 11.73
C ILE A 251 -13.99 18.06 12.88
N VAL A 252 -13.83 17.55 14.10
CA VAL A 252 -14.45 18.08 15.31
C VAL A 252 -14.02 19.52 15.54
N ASP A 253 -12.73 19.82 15.49
CA ASP A 253 -12.17 21.17 15.63
C ASP A 253 -12.65 22.11 14.53
N TRP A 254 -12.75 21.64 13.28
CA TRP A 254 -13.30 22.43 12.18
C TRP A 254 -14.77 22.77 12.40
N LEU A 255 -15.58 21.80 12.86
CA LEU A 255 -16.98 22.01 13.20
C LEU A 255 -17.14 23.00 14.36
N PHE A 256 -16.35 22.86 15.42
CA PHE A 256 -16.34 23.78 16.55
C PHE A 256 -15.90 25.18 16.14
N LYS A 257 -14.84 25.32 15.33
CA LYS A 257 -14.43 26.62 14.77
C LYS A 257 -15.50 27.25 13.89
N ARG A 258 -16.26 26.46 13.12
CA ARG A 258 -17.36 26.98 12.28
C ARG A 258 -18.55 27.44 13.12
N LYS A 259 -18.91 26.71 14.18
CA LYS A 259 -19.95 27.10 15.14
C LYS A 259 -19.53 28.32 15.96
N GLY A 260 -18.28 28.36 16.44
CA GLY A 260 -17.71 29.51 17.17
C GLY A 260 -17.62 30.78 16.32
N LYS A 261 -17.22 30.66 15.04
CA LYS A 261 -17.22 31.80 14.10
C LYS A 261 -18.62 32.32 13.78
N LYS A 262 -19.64 31.45 13.66
CA LYS A 262 -21.04 31.88 13.51
C LYS A 262 -21.56 32.58 14.76
N LEU A 263 -21.22 32.09 15.95
CA LEU A 263 -21.63 32.72 17.21
C LEU A 263 -21.00 34.10 17.39
N LEU A 264 -19.70 34.24 17.08
CA LEU A 264 -18.99 35.52 17.13
C LEU A 264 -19.50 36.52 16.08
N SER A 265 -19.84 36.07 14.86
CA SER A 265 -20.41 36.93 13.81
C SER A 265 -21.80 37.47 14.16
N VAL A 266 -22.61 36.73 14.92
CA VAL A 266 -23.92 37.20 15.40
C VAL A 266 -23.75 38.22 16.53
N LEU A 267 -22.75 38.02 17.41
CA LEU A 267 -22.48 38.93 18.53
C LEU A 267 -21.73 40.21 18.10
N SER A 268 -21.04 40.19 16.96
CA SER A 268 -20.26 41.33 16.44
C SER A 268 -20.99 42.13 15.36
N SER A 269 -22.30 41.92 15.14
CA SER A 269 -23.07 42.69 14.16
C SER A 269 -23.62 43.96 14.82
N PRO A 270 -23.04 45.16 14.59
CA PRO A 270 -23.58 46.39 15.14
C PRO A 270 -24.93 46.66 14.47
N TYR A 271 -25.99 46.76 15.29
CA TYR A 271 -27.29 47.29 14.89
C TYR A 271 -27.10 48.70 14.29
N LYS A 272 -26.93 48.79 12.97
CA LYS A 272 -27.11 50.03 12.22
C LYS A 272 -28.57 50.08 11.79
N ILE A 273 -29.42 50.65 12.65
CA ILE A 273 -30.68 51.26 12.20
C ILE A 273 -30.27 52.57 11.51
N PRO A 274 -30.45 52.76 10.20
CA PRO A 274 -30.11 54.02 9.56
C PRO A 274 -31.17 55.08 9.90
N GLY A 275 -30.82 56.03 10.77
CA GLY A 275 -31.60 57.22 11.08
C GLY A 275 -31.64 58.25 9.95
N LYS A 276 -32.12 57.88 8.76
CA LYS A 276 -32.45 58.79 7.65
C LYS A 276 -33.58 58.24 6.78
N PHE A 277 -34.79 58.20 7.33
CA PHE A 277 -36.08 58.33 6.61
C PHE A 277 -37.12 59.02 7.50
N MET A 278 -36.67 60.01 8.28
CA MET A 278 -37.54 61.05 8.83
C MET A 278 -37.33 62.29 7.96
N PHE A 279 -38.43 62.86 7.46
CA PHE A 279 -38.56 63.98 6.51
C PHE A 279 -38.74 63.62 5.04
N ALA A 280 -39.96 63.18 4.72
CA ALA A 280 -40.68 63.61 3.52
C ALA A 280 -42.19 63.62 3.83
N SER A 281 -42.61 64.57 4.66
CA SER A 281 -44.03 64.92 4.86
C SER A 281 -44.13 66.40 5.19
N PHE A 282 -43.87 67.23 4.18
CA PHE A 282 -44.36 68.61 4.04
C PHE A 282 -44.45 68.83 2.52
N THR A 283 -45.55 68.44 1.87
CA THR A 283 -46.71 69.26 1.49
C THR A 283 -46.38 70.54 0.71
N LYS A 284 -47.17 70.74 -0.36
CA LYS A 284 -47.48 72.02 -1.02
C LYS A 284 -47.57 73.20 -0.06
#